data_AF-A0A1I5ZSL9-F1
#
_entry.id   AF-A0A1I5ZSL9-F1
#
_cell.length_a   1.000
_cell.length_b   1.000
_cell.length_c   1.000
_cell.angle_alpha   90.00
_cell.angle_beta   90.00
_cell.angle_gamma   90.00
#
_symmetry.space_group_name_H-M   'P 1'
#
loop_
_entity.id
_entity.type
_entity.pdbx_description
1 polymer ?
#
loop_
_entity_poly.entity_id
_entity_poly.type
_entity_poly.pdbx_seq_one_letter_code
_entity_poly.pdbx_strand_id
1 'polypeptide(L)'
;MLLGLNLALHAPFFWLLPNSAHVWRQCNTMAVARNPYEKGMNPLHPSVDRCLDTNGVTGANFPSYELLVAGSYQLFGFDTPQQLASPAWDGSARPYLKACVARGARFLYTNDTSTLDSPTVRPYLVRQVSCVGEFQVWALKLAQ
;
A
#
# COMPACT_ATOMS: atom_id res chain seq x y z
N MET A 1 -28.44 -14.98 1.41
CA MET A 1 -28.84 -13.96 2.42
C MET A 1 -27.83 -13.84 3.56
N LEU A 2 -27.42 -14.94 4.21
CA LEU A 2 -26.43 -14.93 5.31
C LEU A 2 -25.03 -14.45 4.90
N LEU A 3 -24.54 -14.84 3.71
CA LEU A 3 -23.24 -14.39 3.20
C LEU A 3 -23.23 -12.87 2.94
N GLY A 4 -24.30 -12.34 2.33
CA GLY A 4 -24.44 -10.91 2.05
C GLY A 4 -24.54 -10.08 3.32
N LEU A 5 -25.27 -10.55 4.33
CA LEU A 5 -25.31 -9.92 5.66
C LEU A 5 -23.93 -9.93 6.33
N ASN A 6 -23.20 -11.05 6.24
CA ASN A 6 -21.85 -11.15 6.78
C ASN A 6 -20.91 -10.13 6.12
N LEU A 7 -20.92 -10.04 4.78
CA LEU A 7 -20.13 -9.04 4.06
C LEU A 7 -20.52 -7.60 4.43
N ALA A 8 -21.81 -7.30 4.54
CA ALA A 8 -22.30 -5.98 4.90
C ALA A 8 -21.87 -5.56 6.33
N LEU A 9 -21.87 -6.48 7.28
CA LEU A 9 -21.41 -6.22 8.65
C LEU A 9 -19.89 -6.03 8.73
N HIS A 10 -19.13 -6.66 7.83
CA HIS A 10 -17.67 -6.54 7.80
C HIS A 10 -17.16 -5.41 6.91
N ALA A 11 -18.00 -4.87 6.02
CA ALA A 11 -17.64 -3.78 5.10
C ALA A 11 -17.00 -2.56 5.80
N PRO A 12 -17.47 -2.09 6.98
CA PRO A 12 -16.83 -0.97 7.68
C PRO A 12 -15.37 -1.25 8.11
N PHE A 13 -15.00 -2.51 8.34
CA PHE A 13 -13.66 -2.87 8.79
C PHE A 13 -12.61 -2.76 7.68
N PHE A 14 -13.00 -2.78 6.40
CA PHE A 14 -12.08 -2.58 5.28
C PHE A 14 -11.51 -1.16 5.23
N TRP A 15 -12.17 -0.18 5.85
CA TRP A 15 -11.69 1.20 5.94
C TRP A 15 -10.88 1.49 7.20
N LEU A 16 -10.71 0.50 8.07
CA LEU A 16 -9.83 0.65 9.22
C LEU A 16 -8.38 0.56 8.76
N LEU A 17 -7.56 1.43 9.34
CA LEU A 17 -6.11 1.38 9.18
C LEU A 17 -5.59 0.02 9.66
N PRO A 18 -4.45 -0.47 9.12
CA PRO A 18 -3.74 -1.60 9.69
C PRO A 18 -3.58 -1.39 11.20
N ASN A 19 -4.26 -2.21 11.98
CA ASN A 19 -4.25 -2.17 13.43
C ASN A 19 -4.16 -3.62 13.96
N SER A 20 -3.41 -3.82 15.04
CA SER A 20 -3.09 -5.09 15.75
C SER A 20 -1.59 -5.43 15.80
N ALA A 21 -1.24 -6.44 16.59
CA ALA A 21 0.10 -7.03 16.66
C ALA A 21 0.58 -7.62 15.31
N HIS A 22 -0.31 -7.77 14.32
CA HIS A 22 0.00 -8.34 13.02
C HIS A 22 0.14 -7.29 11.91
N VAL A 23 0.20 -5.99 12.24
CA VAL A 23 0.42 -4.90 11.26
C VAL A 23 1.63 -5.18 10.39
N TRP A 24 2.73 -5.66 10.98
CA TRP A 24 3.92 -6.05 10.21
C TRP A 24 3.61 -7.10 9.14
N ARG A 25 2.80 -8.11 9.47
CA ARG A 25 2.41 -9.17 8.53
C ARG A 25 1.44 -8.66 7.47
N GLN A 26 0.50 -7.78 7.83
CA GLN A 26 -0.42 -7.13 6.89
C GLN A 26 0.35 -6.29 5.85
N CYS A 27 1.27 -5.44 6.31
CA CYS A 27 2.13 -4.64 5.43
C CYS A 27 3.09 -5.50 4.60
N ASN A 28 3.69 -6.53 5.19
CA ASN A 28 4.58 -7.44 4.48
C ASN A 28 3.84 -8.22 3.38
N THR A 29 2.62 -8.69 3.62
CA THR A 29 1.82 -9.33 2.56
C THR A 29 1.52 -8.36 1.42
N MET A 30 1.13 -7.12 1.72
CA MET A 30 0.87 -6.11 0.67
C MET A 30 2.12 -5.82 -0.15
N ALA A 31 3.30 -5.75 0.49
CA ALA A 31 4.57 -5.57 -0.19
C ALA A 31 4.93 -6.81 -1.05
N VAL A 32 4.84 -8.02 -0.51
CA VAL A 32 5.15 -9.25 -1.25
C VAL A 32 4.19 -9.48 -2.42
N ALA A 33 2.91 -9.10 -2.31
CA ALA A 33 1.92 -9.18 -3.39
C ALA A 33 2.25 -8.28 -4.60
N ARG A 34 3.15 -7.30 -4.44
CA ARG A 34 3.68 -6.50 -5.56
C ARG A 34 4.46 -7.35 -6.57
N ASN A 35 5.22 -8.33 -6.10
CA ASN A 35 6.04 -9.16 -6.97
C ASN A 35 5.24 -10.00 -7.97
N PRO A 36 4.19 -10.76 -7.57
CA PRO A 36 3.34 -11.45 -8.54
C PRO A 36 2.63 -10.50 -9.50
N TYR A 37 2.36 -9.25 -9.08
CA TYR A 37 1.79 -8.21 -9.94
C TYR A 37 2.80 -7.71 -10.99
N GLU A 38 4.05 -7.41 -10.62
CA GLU A 38 5.07 -6.87 -11.54
C GLU A 38 5.82 -7.95 -12.34
N LYS A 39 6.11 -9.10 -11.72
CA LYS A 39 6.97 -10.18 -12.28
C LYS A 39 6.17 -11.38 -12.79
N GLY A 40 4.85 -11.39 -12.59
CA GLY A 40 3.94 -12.44 -13.04
C GLY A 40 3.50 -13.40 -11.92
N MET A 41 2.25 -13.87 -12.04
CA MET A 41 1.57 -14.70 -11.05
C MET A 41 2.04 -16.16 -11.14
N ASN A 42 3.26 -16.47 -10.66
CA ASN A 42 3.77 -17.84 -10.61
C ASN A 42 3.63 -18.46 -9.21
N PRO A 43 2.62 -19.33 -8.97
CA PRO A 43 2.42 -19.98 -7.68
C PRO A 43 3.56 -20.93 -7.26
N LEU A 44 4.39 -21.39 -8.22
CA LEU A 44 5.50 -22.32 -7.97
C LEU A 44 6.81 -21.61 -7.62
N HIS A 45 6.92 -20.31 -7.93
CA HIS A 45 8.09 -19.50 -7.64
C HIS A 45 7.69 -18.18 -6.97
N PRO A 46 7.17 -18.22 -5.73
CA PRO A 46 6.83 -17.01 -5.00
C PRO A 46 8.11 -16.22 -4.68
N SER A 47 8.05 -14.91 -4.86
CA SER A 47 9.21 -14.01 -4.65
C SER A 47 8.92 -12.93 -3.61
N VAL A 48 9.90 -12.58 -2.77
CA VAL A 48 9.82 -11.53 -1.73
C VAL A 48 10.12 -10.14 -2.27
N ASP A 49 9.41 -9.09 -1.84
CA ASP A 49 9.49 -7.75 -2.45
C ASP A 49 10.92 -7.18 -2.54
N ARG A 50 11.69 -7.23 -1.43
CA ARG A 50 13.12 -6.88 -1.42
C ARG A 50 14.00 -8.07 -1.82
N CYS A 51 14.13 -8.34 -3.12
CA CYS A 51 15.04 -9.37 -3.63
C CYS A 51 16.52 -8.94 -3.65
N LEU A 52 16.81 -7.63 -3.53
CA LEU A 52 18.12 -7.06 -3.85
C LEU A 52 18.61 -7.58 -5.23
N ASP A 53 19.88 -7.97 -5.37
CA ASP A 53 20.45 -8.50 -6.62
C ASP A 53 20.11 -9.98 -6.89
N THR A 54 19.19 -10.58 -6.14
CA THR A 54 18.80 -11.98 -6.31
C THR A 54 17.48 -12.13 -7.06
N ASN A 55 17.20 -13.34 -7.52
CA ASN A 55 15.91 -13.74 -8.07
C ASN A 55 14.77 -13.72 -7.02
N GLY A 56 15.10 -13.62 -5.73
CA GLY A 56 14.15 -13.39 -4.62
C GLY A 56 13.13 -14.49 -4.40
N VAL A 57 13.31 -15.65 -5.05
CA VAL A 57 12.46 -16.84 -4.88
C VAL A 57 12.62 -17.35 -3.45
N THR A 58 11.51 -17.49 -2.74
CA THR A 58 11.51 -17.97 -1.34
C THR A 58 10.59 -19.17 -1.18
N GLY A 59 10.79 -19.94 -0.10
CA GLY A 59 9.81 -20.95 0.32
C GLY A 59 8.61 -20.26 0.97
N ALA A 60 7.47 -20.20 0.28
CA ALA A 60 6.21 -19.76 0.87
C ALA A 60 5.37 -20.98 1.28
N ASN A 61 4.81 -20.97 2.49
CA ASN A 61 3.98 -22.08 2.99
C ASN A 61 2.72 -22.29 2.13
N PHE A 62 2.14 -21.22 1.57
CA PHE A 62 1.13 -21.26 0.51
C PHE A 62 0.88 -19.84 -0.04
N PRO A 63 1.25 -19.50 -1.30
CA PRO A 63 1.21 -18.12 -1.81
C PRO A 63 -0.19 -17.66 -2.25
N SER A 64 -1.26 -18.40 -1.93
CA SER A 64 -2.60 -18.11 -2.43
C SER A 64 -3.14 -16.77 -1.96
N TYR A 65 -2.73 -16.32 -0.78
CA TYR A 65 -3.16 -15.03 -0.24
C TYR A 65 -2.47 -13.87 -0.97
N GLU A 66 -1.17 -13.96 -1.20
CA GLU A 66 -0.39 -12.99 -1.97
C GLU A 66 -0.87 -12.93 -3.43
N LEU A 67 -1.22 -14.07 -4.04
CA LEU A 67 -1.77 -14.13 -5.39
C LEU A 67 -3.16 -13.53 -5.49
N LEU A 68 -4.01 -13.74 -4.48
CA LEU A 68 -5.34 -13.13 -4.43
C LEU A 68 -5.23 -11.60 -4.31
N VAL A 69 -4.31 -11.11 -3.47
CA VAL A 69 -4.03 -9.68 -3.36
C VAL A 69 -3.45 -9.12 -4.65
N ALA A 70 -2.49 -9.82 -5.29
CA ALA A 70 -1.94 -9.41 -6.58
C ALA A 70 -3.00 -9.36 -7.69
N GLY A 71 -3.95 -10.30 -7.71
CA GLY A 71 -5.11 -10.27 -8.60
C GLY A 71 -6.00 -9.05 -8.34
N SER A 72 -6.17 -8.66 -7.07
CA SER A 72 -6.88 -7.43 -6.73
C SER A 72 -6.16 -6.17 -7.24
N TYR A 73 -4.82 -6.15 -7.23
CA TYR A 73 -4.04 -5.05 -7.82
C TYR A 73 -4.22 -4.95 -9.33
N GLN A 74 -4.45 -6.05 -10.05
CA GLN A 74 -4.78 -5.99 -11.47
C GLN A 74 -6.16 -5.35 -11.74
N LEU A 75 -7.11 -5.52 -10.81
CA LEU A 75 -8.47 -4.98 -10.96
C LEU A 75 -8.59 -3.53 -10.47
N PHE A 76 -7.87 -3.16 -9.41
CA PHE A 76 -8.01 -1.87 -8.74
C PHE A 76 -6.79 -0.95 -8.85
N GLY A 77 -5.67 -1.45 -9.37
CA GLY A 77 -4.38 -0.76 -9.42
C GLY A 77 -3.55 -0.93 -8.15
N PHE A 78 -2.29 -0.51 -8.22
CA PHE A 78 -1.35 -0.41 -7.10
C PHE A 78 -0.53 0.88 -7.23
N ASP A 79 -0.29 1.54 -6.10
CA ASP A 79 0.43 2.82 -6.05
C ASP A 79 1.87 2.64 -5.57
N THR A 80 2.80 3.24 -6.30
CA THR A 80 4.23 3.29 -6.01
C THR A 80 4.63 4.65 -5.45
N PRO A 81 5.73 4.74 -4.66
CA PRO A 81 6.17 6.03 -4.10
C PRO A 81 6.49 7.09 -5.16
N GLN A 82 6.96 6.68 -6.34
CA GLN A 82 7.26 7.58 -7.46
C GLN A 82 5.99 8.24 -8.01
N GLN A 83 4.84 7.57 -7.90
CA GLN A 83 3.55 8.09 -8.36
C GLN A 83 3.02 9.22 -7.46
N LEU A 84 3.53 9.41 -6.24
CA LEU A 84 3.12 10.51 -5.36
C LEU A 84 3.24 11.89 -6.02
N ALA A 85 4.26 12.05 -6.87
CA ALA A 85 4.52 13.28 -7.63
C ALA A 85 4.01 13.24 -9.07
N SER A 86 3.56 12.09 -9.57
CA SER A 86 2.98 11.94 -10.90
C SER A 86 1.62 12.63 -10.99
N PRO A 87 1.18 13.02 -12.20
CA PRO A 87 -0.17 13.53 -12.40
C PRO A 87 -1.22 12.51 -11.97
N ALA A 88 -2.32 12.98 -11.40
CA ALA A 88 -3.40 12.14 -10.92
C ALA A 88 -4.09 11.39 -12.07
N TRP A 89 -4.66 10.22 -11.74
CA TRP A 89 -5.37 9.34 -12.67
C TRP A 89 -6.65 9.98 -13.27
N ASP A 90 -7.11 11.11 -12.72
CA ASP A 90 -8.30 11.84 -13.16
C ASP A 90 -8.06 12.74 -14.39
N GLY A 91 -6.87 12.66 -15.00
CA GLY A 91 -6.47 13.48 -16.14
C GLY A 91 -6.11 14.92 -15.77
N SER A 92 -6.12 15.27 -14.48
CA SER A 92 -5.67 16.58 -14.01
C SER A 92 -4.14 16.61 -13.86
N ALA A 93 -3.53 17.75 -14.18
CA ALA A 93 -2.10 17.99 -13.96
C ALA A 93 -1.72 18.14 -12.47
N ARG A 94 -2.64 17.83 -11.54
CA ARG A 94 -2.40 17.94 -10.10
C ARG A 94 -1.63 16.69 -9.63
N PRO A 95 -0.67 16.83 -8.69
CA PRO A 95 0.04 15.68 -8.16
C PRO A 95 -0.91 14.65 -7.53
N TYR A 96 -0.63 13.37 -7.71
CA TYR A 96 -1.43 12.25 -7.22
C TYR A 96 -1.74 12.36 -5.72
N LEU A 97 -0.72 12.68 -4.90
CA LEU A 97 -0.89 12.87 -3.45
C LEU A 97 -1.94 13.94 -3.12
N LYS A 98 -2.02 15.02 -3.91
CA LYS A 98 -3.03 16.07 -3.74
C LYS A 98 -4.44 15.54 -4.00
N ALA A 99 -4.60 14.70 -5.02
CA ALA A 99 -5.89 14.07 -5.34
C ALA A 99 -6.31 13.07 -4.24
N CYS A 100 -5.37 12.27 -3.71
CA CYS A 100 -5.62 11.37 -2.59
C CYS A 100 -6.08 12.14 -1.35
N VAL A 101 -5.37 13.22 -1.00
CA VAL A 101 -5.74 14.09 0.14
C VAL A 101 -7.11 14.72 -0.06
N ALA A 102 -7.43 15.20 -1.27
CA ALA A 102 -8.75 15.75 -1.59
C ALA A 102 -9.88 14.71 -1.47
N ARG A 103 -9.58 13.42 -1.69
CA ARG A 103 -10.50 12.29 -1.49
C ARG A 103 -10.56 11.80 -0.04
N GLY A 104 -9.86 12.46 0.89
CA GLY A 104 -9.87 12.14 2.31
C GLY A 104 -8.77 11.19 2.76
N ALA A 105 -7.66 11.06 2.02
CA ALA A 105 -6.47 10.39 2.54
C ALA A 105 -5.92 11.15 3.75
N ARG A 106 -5.77 10.44 4.88
CA ARG A 106 -5.39 11.02 6.18
C ARG A 106 -4.01 10.61 6.65
N PHE A 107 -3.48 9.51 6.12
CA PHE A 107 -2.22 8.94 6.58
C PHE A 107 -1.39 8.49 5.38
N LEU A 108 -0.07 8.71 5.48
CA LEU A 108 0.93 8.16 4.58
C LEU A 108 1.75 7.12 5.35
N TYR A 109 1.80 5.92 4.80
CA TYR A 109 2.62 4.83 5.31
C TYR A 109 3.84 4.71 4.42
N THR A 110 5.03 4.86 4.97
CA THR A 110 6.27 4.71 4.19
C THR A 110 7.41 4.22 5.07
N ASN A 111 8.26 3.38 4.50
CA ASN A 111 9.60 3.08 5.02
C ASN A 111 10.70 3.75 4.18
N ASP A 112 10.32 4.51 3.15
CA ASP A 112 11.24 5.24 2.28
C ASP A 112 11.38 6.67 2.80
N THR A 113 12.44 6.92 3.57
CA THR A 113 12.75 8.24 4.10
C THR A 113 13.06 9.27 3.01
N SER A 114 13.52 8.84 1.83
CA SER A 114 13.84 9.75 0.72
C SER A 114 12.58 10.43 0.16
N THR A 115 11.44 9.74 0.21
CA THR A 115 10.15 10.30 -0.24
C THR A 115 9.59 11.37 0.69
N LEU A 116 9.96 11.35 1.98
CA LEU A 116 9.51 12.31 2.99
C LEU A 116 10.16 13.70 2.79
N ASP A 117 11.40 13.72 2.31
CA ASP A 117 12.13 14.97 2.04
C ASP A 117 11.77 15.59 0.68
N SER A 118 10.96 14.90 -0.14
CA SER A 118 10.52 15.41 -1.43
C SER A 118 9.71 16.72 -1.28
N PRO A 119 10.02 17.77 -2.06
CA PRO A 119 9.30 19.04 -2.01
C PRO A 119 7.82 18.91 -2.38
N THR A 120 7.44 17.84 -3.08
CA THR A 120 6.05 17.55 -3.44
C THR A 120 5.26 16.94 -2.28
N VAL A 121 5.90 16.17 -1.40
CA VAL A 121 5.24 15.44 -0.31
C VAL A 121 5.25 16.26 0.99
N ARG A 122 6.38 16.91 1.28
CA ARG A 122 6.61 17.68 2.51
C ARG A 122 5.50 18.66 2.91
N PRO A 123 4.85 19.42 1.98
CA PRO A 123 3.77 20.33 2.34
C PRO A 123 2.51 19.65 2.89
N TYR A 124 2.34 18.36 2.59
CA TYR A 124 1.19 17.57 3.05
C TYR A 124 1.48 16.84 4.36
N LEU A 125 2.72 16.76 4.82
CA LEU A 125 3.07 16.07 6.06
C LEU A 125 2.85 16.99 7.27
N VAL A 126 2.07 16.52 8.25
CA VAL A 126 1.78 17.29 9.48
C VAL A 126 2.66 16.83 10.63
N ARG A 127 2.57 15.54 10.98
CA ARG A 127 3.33 14.95 12.08
C ARG A 127 3.47 13.45 11.90
N GLN A 128 4.55 12.90 12.44
CA GLN A 128 4.69 11.46 12.59
C GLN A 128 3.77 10.97 13.70
N VAL A 129 2.92 9.99 13.38
CA VAL A 129 1.93 9.39 14.29
C VAL A 129 2.51 8.15 14.95
N SER A 130 3.30 7.36 14.21
CA SER A 130 3.91 6.15 14.73
C SER A 130 5.20 5.81 13.97
N CYS A 131 6.08 5.07 14.63
CA CYS A 131 7.33 4.55 14.09
C CYS A 131 7.55 3.14 14.61
N VAL A 132 7.76 2.17 13.72
CA VAL A 132 8.12 0.79 14.09
C VAL A 132 9.26 0.35 13.18
N GLY A 133 10.48 0.35 13.72
CA GLY A 133 11.68 0.11 12.92
C GLY A 133 11.86 1.21 11.86
N GLU A 134 12.01 0.81 10.59
CA GLU A 134 12.11 1.75 9.45
C GLU A 134 10.74 2.27 8.99
N PHE A 135 9.63 1.64 9.39
CA PHE A 135 8.29 2.02 8.95
C PHE A 135 7.75 3.19 9.76
N GLN A 136 7.27 4.21 9.06
CA GLN A 136 6.73 5.43 9.63
C GLN A 136 5.32 5.69 9.12
N VAL A 137 4.48 6.20 10.00
CA VAL A 137 3.12 6.63 9.68
C VAL A 137 3.04 8.13 9.89
N TRP A 138 2.72 8.88 8.85
CA TRP A 138 2.61 10.33 8.88
C TRP A 138 1.17 10.77 8.68
N ALA A 139 0.70 11.69 9.51
CA ALA A 139 -0.59 12.34 9.30
C ALA A 139 -0.48 13.34 8.14
N LEU A 140 -1.44 13.26 7.21
CA LEU A 140 -1.56 14.16 6.07
C LEU A 140 -2.42 15.38 6.42
N LYS A 141 -2.03 16.54 5.88
CA LYS A 141 -2.80 17.79 5.96
C LYS A 141 -3.97 17.67 5.01
N LEU A 142 -5.19 17.66 5.54
CA LEU A 142 -6.40 17.66 4.72
C LEU A 142 -6.42 18.91 3.83
N ALA A 143 -6.80 18.72 2.57
CA ALA A 143 -7.01 19.84 1.65
C ALA A 143 -8.13 20.72 2.20
N GLN A 144 -7.82 22.00 2.43
CA GLN A 144 -8.82 23.04 2.69
C GLN A 144 -9.43 23.50 1.37
#